data_AF-A0A563CVF6-F1
#
_entry.id   AF-A0A563CVF6-F1
#
_cell.length_a   1.000
_cell.length_b   1.000
_cell.length_c   1.000
_cell.angle_alpha   90.00
_cell.angle_beta   90.00
_cell.angle_gamma   90.00
#
_symmetry.space_group_name_H-M   'P 1'
#
loop_
_entity.id
_entity.type
_entity.pdbx_description
1 polymer ?
#
loop_
_entity_poly.entity_id
_entity_poly.type
_entity_poly.pdbx_seq_one_letter_code
_entity_poly.pdbx_strand_id
1 'polypeptide(L)'
;MVKGPDLLNKKVSRGELLKFAGIGLGILAAGACAEKTSSAKPASPSIANIPRETADAQPTPPQTQEATPTPEAVEQKPLPNPEQIVSREKMDDLFTLPDWEATKASAGGQKEAADVVATYMVDNVVNGLLNPLTLVDESKITELGLGQHAQSDELVEFCRNLQQYVTDKFSELAIIDATQGSIPESLGALGRGGIDNTFVALTECGKPESLAGRVALFSRKAKRRINANKQRVLYYTDFPTTPRKKRIETTVDIQDNLEPKPDSAVCQRIDKELEKGSEGKWLTFDFAPPTEEGPMRLMDIVIKKLQ
;
A
#
# COMPACT_ATOMS: atom_id res chain seq x y z
N MET A 1 16.74 15.37 29.52
CA MET A 1 15.72 15.56 28.47
C MET A 1 16.43 15.51 27.13
N VAL A 2 16.39 14.36 26.44
CA VAL A 2 17.06 14.17 25.14
C VAL A 2 15.95 14.14 24.08
N LYS A 3 16.01 15.09 23.14
CA LYS A 3 15.15 15.14 21.94
C LYS A 3 15.38 13.89 21.11
N GLY A 4 14.34 13.09 20.90
CA GLY A 4 14.37 11.95 19.97
C GLY A 4 14.55 12.43 18.53
N PRO A 5 15.27 11.69 17.68
CA PRO A 5 15.49 12.09 16.30
C PRO A 5 14.23 11.80 15.45
N ASP A 6 13.83 12.82 14.70
CA ASP A 6 12.67 12.95 13.83
C ASP A 6 12.91 12.16 12.50
N LEU A 7 12.62 10.84 12.45
CA LEU A 7 13.24 9.94 11.45
C LEU A 7 12.33 9.06 10.57
N LEU A 8 11.04 9.38 10.49
CA LEU A 8 10.22 9.08 9.28
C LEU A 8 9.89 10.35 8.48
N ASN A 9 10.43 11.49 8.91
CA ASN A 9 9.99 12.81 8.50
C ASN A 9 10.81 13.38 7.31
N LYS A 10 10.97 12.59 6.24
CA LYS A 10 11.08 13.21 4.91
C LYS A 10 9.66 13.43 4.47
N LYS A 11 9.16 14.67 4.61
CA LYS A 11 7.90 15.16 4.04
C LYS A 11 7.70 14.59 2.63
N VAL A 12 6.99 13.48 2.52
CA VAL A 12 5.84 13.41 1.63
C VAL A 12 4.72 13.82 2.56
N SER A 13 4.24 15.03 2.36
CA SER A 13 3.18 15.58 3.19
C SER A 13 2.05 14.55 3.22
N ARG A 14 1.46 14.30 4.40
CA ARG A 14 0.16 13.60 4.49
C ARG A 14 -0.88 14.23 3.56
N GLY A 15 -0.68 15.49 3.15
CA GLY A 15 -1.43 16.17 2.11
C GLY A 15 -0.84 16.13 0.70
N GLU A 16 0.20 15.40 0.33
CA GLU A 16 0.55 15.22 -1.09
C GLU A 16 -0.27 14.04 -1.64
N LEU A 17 -0.20 12.86 -1.04
CA LEU A 17 -1.08 11.74 -1.41
C LEU A 17 -2.58 12.03 -1.16
N LEU A 18 -2.94 12.81 -0.12
CA LEU A 18 -4.34 13.20 0.16
C LEU A 18 -4.82 14.49 -0.51
N LYS A 19 -3.95 15.42 -0.94
CA LYS A 19 -4.41 16.52 -1.82
C LYS A 19 -4.60 16.07 -3.27
N PHE A 20 -4.08 14.90 -3.66
CA PHE A 20 -4.40 14.30 -4.95
C PHE A 20 -5.81 13.67 -4.98
N ALA A 21 -6.48 13.48 -3.84
CA ALA A 21 -7.77 12.79 -3.75
C ALA A 21 -9.02 13.69 -3.65
N GLY A 22 -8.93 15.03 -3.58
CA GLY A 22 -10.15 15.85 -3.50
C GLY A 22 -10.01 17.34 -3.81
N ILE A 23 -10.72 17.77 -4.86
CA ILE A 23 -11.08 19.15 -5.28
C ILE A 23 -10.03 19.93 -6.10
N GLY A 24 -10.06 19.64 -7.40
CA GLY A 24 -10.10 20.66 -8.44
C GLY A 24 -11.18 20.28 -9.45
N LEU A 25 -12.43 20.64 -9.16
CA LEU A 25 -13.54 20.63 -10.11
C LEU A 25 -13.11 21.38 -11.38
N GLY A 26 -12.70 20.62 -12.38
CA GLY A 26 -12.29 21.10 -13.70
C GLY A 26 -12.76 20.08 -14.71
N ILE A 27 -14.06 20.10 -14.96
CA ILE A 27 -14.68 19.47 -16.12
C ILE A 27 -13.82 19.83 -17.35
N LEU A 28 -13.03 18.89 -17.87
CA LEU A 28 -12.51 18.96 -19.23
C LEU A 28 -13.55 18.33 -20.15
N ALA A 29 -14.71 18.97 -20.20
CA ALA A 29 -15.60 18.93 -21.34
C ALA A 29 -15.57 20.32 -21.97
N ALA A 30 -14.76 20.45 -23.02
CA ALA A 30 -15.00 21.38 -24.12
C ALA A 30 -14.02 21.07 -25.25
N GLY A 31 -14.32 19.98 -25.97
CA GLY A 31 -14.16 20.01 -27.42
C GLY A 31 -15.02 21.13 -28.01
N ALA A 32 -14.57 21.65 -29.14
CA ALA A 32 -14.99 22.90 -29.74
C ALA A 32 -16.47 22.99 -30.17
N CYS A 33 -16.91 24.25 -30.28
CA CYS A 33 -17.96 24.81 -31.15
C CYS A 33 -19.44 24.57 -30.80
N ALA A 34 -20.15 25.65 -30.46
CA ALA A 34 -21.27 26.16 -31.26
C ALA A 34 -21.69 27.58 -30.87
N GLU A 35 -21.98 28.38 -31.90
CA GLU A 35 -22.59 29.71 -31.87
C GLU A 35 -23.92 29.76 -31.12
N LYS A 36 -24.28 30.92 -30.55
CA LYS A 36 -25.40 31.77 -31.03
C LYS A 36 -25.55 33.09 -30.24
N THR A 37 -25.60 34.18 -31.01
CA THR A 37 -26.48 35.38 -30.90
C THR A 37 -26.39 36.29 -29.65
N SER A 38 -25.87 37.52 -29.80
CA SER A 38 -26.64 38.73 -30.19
C SER A 38 -26.00 40.06 -29.74
N SER A 39 -26.03 41.03 -30.65
CA SER A 39 -26.06 42.50 -30.51
C SER A 39 -25.10 43.23 -29.56
N ALA A 40 -24.11 43.92 -30.15
CA ALA A 40 -24.07 45.39 -30.17
C ALA A 40 -23.04 45.92 -31.19
N LYS A 41 -23.51 46.68 -32.19
CA LYS A 41 -22.74 47.61 -33.06
C LYS A 41 -22.97 49.03 -32.46
N PRO A 42 -22.08 50.06 -32.53
CA PRO A 42 -21.42 50.47 -33.78
C PRO A 42 -20.02 51.11 -33.79
N ALA A 43 -19.27 50.82 -34.86
CA ALA A 43 -18.61 51.82 -35.70
C ALA A 43 -18.27 51.21 -37.08
N SER A 44 -18.41 52.01 -38.14
CA SER A 44 -18.02 51.78 -39.55
C SER A 44 -17.23 53.04 -39.99
N PRO A 45 -16.65 53.13 -41.20
CA PRO A 45 -16.37 52.12 -42.24
C PRO A 45 -14.89 52.15 -42.73
N SER A 46 -14.44 51.16 -43.51
CA SER A 46 -13.59 51.45 -44.68
C SER A 46 -13.61 50.32 -45.71
N ILE A 47 -13.53 50.76 -46.95
CA ILE A 47 -13.79 50.13 -48.25
C ILE A 47 -12.63 49.21 -48.67
N ALA A 48 -12.92 48.08 -49.34
CA ALA A 48 -12.39 47.76 -50.69
C ALA A 48 -12.43 46.25 -51.04
N ASN A 49 -13.03 45.99 -52.21
CA ASN A 49 -12.68 45.00 -53.25
C ASN A 49 -12.96 43.49 -53.04
N ILE A 50 -14.02 43.06 -53.72
CA ILE A 50 -14.27 41.71 -54.25
C ILE A 50 -13.35 41.48 -55.47
N PRO A 51 -12.87 40.24 -55.71
CA PRO A 51 -13.19 39.63 -57.00
C PRO A 51 -13.92 38.29 -56.88
N ARG A 52 -14.76 38.08 -57.88
CA ARG A 52 -15.73 37.03 -58.12
C ARG A 52 -15.02 35.89 -58.86
N GLU A 53 -15.13 34.66 -58.38
CA GLU A 53 -14.88 33.46 -59.19
C GLU A 53 -16.01 32.45 -58.98
N THR A 54 -16.50 31.94 -60.10
CA THR A 54 -17.66 31.04 -60.22
C THR A 54 -17.09 29.72 -60.71
N ALA A 55 -17.26 28.65 -59.95
CA ALA A 55 -17.04 27.29 -60.44
C ALA A 55 -18.05 26.36 -59.76
N ASP A 56 -18.99 25.89 -60.56
CA ASP A 56 -19.94 24.82 -60.22
C ASP A 56 -19.18 23.55 -59.81
N ALA A 57 -19.30 23.17 -58.55
CA ALA A 57 -19.02 21.83 -58.08
C ALA A 57 -20.17 21.38 -57.17
N GLN A 58 -20.91 20.39 -57.65
CA GLN A 58 -22.03 19.74 -57.00
C GLN A 58 -21.66 19.26 -55.57
N PRO A 59 -22.45 19.55 -54.51
CA PRO A 59 -22.15 19.05 -53.17
C PRO A 59 -22.43 17.55 -53.08
N THR A 60 -21.40 16.77 -52.77
CA THR A 60 -21.53 15.38 -52.30
C THR A 60 -22.26 15.38 -50.95
N PRO A 61 -23.24 14.49 -50.69
CA PRO A 61 -23.93 14.44 -49.41
C PRO A 61 -22.95 14.10 -48.27
N PRO A 62 -23.15 14.65 -47.05
CA PRO A 62 -22.27 14.38 -45.92
C PRO A 62 -22.36 12.90 -45.53
N GLN A 63 -21.21 12.25 -45.38
CA GLN A 63 -21.12 10.92 -44.80
C GLN A 63 -21.57 10.99 -43.34
N THR A 64 -22.59 10.22 -43.00
CA THR A 64 -23.03 10.01 -41.61
C THR A 64 -21.85 9.48 -40.82
N GLN A 65 -21.34 10.26 -39.86
CA GLN A 65 -20.39 9.77 -38.88
C GLN A 65 -21.09 8.66 -38.09
N GLU A 66 -20.61 7.42 -38.20
CA GLU A 66 -20.95 6.38 -37.23
C GLU A 66 -20.55 6.90 -35.85
N ALA A 67 -21.53 7.01 -34.97
CA ALA A 67 -21.29 7.33 -33.57
C ALA A 67 -20.34 6.24 -33.02
N THR A 68 -19.13 6.64 -32.66
CA THR A 68 -18.23 5.77 -31.91
C THR A 68 -18.98 5.36 -30.64
N PRO A 69 -19.14 4.06 -30.34
CA PRO A 69 -19.84 3.65 -29.14
C PRO A 69 -19.12 4.27 -27.94
N THR A 70 -19.86 5.05 -27.16
CA THR A 70 -19.38 5.54 -25.86
C THR A 70 -19.01 4.30 -25.05
N PRO A 71 -17.79 4.19 -24.49
CA PRO A 71 -17.46 3.06 -23.64
C PRO A 71 -18.51 2.98 -22.54
N GLU A 72 -19.20 1.84 -22.44
CA GLU A 72 -20.07 1.59 -21.29
C GLU A 72 -19.23 1.81 -20.04
N ALA A 73 -19.67 2.73 -19.18
CA ALA A 73 -19.09 2.87 -17.87
C ALA A 73 -19.28 1.52 -17.18
N VAL A 74 -18.20 0.77 -17.00
CA VAL A 74 -18.21 -0.48 -16.24
C VAL A 74 -18.70 -0.09 -14.84
N GLU A 75 -19.92 -0.50 -14.47
CA GLU A 75 -20.43 -0.28 -13.11
C GLU A 75 -19.47 -0.97 -12.14
N GLN A 76 -18.65 -0.17 -11.46
CA GLN A 76 -17.77 -0.67 -10.41
C GLN A 76 -18.66 -1.05 -9.22
N LYS A 77 -18.67 -2.33 -8.88
CA LYS A 77 -19.33 -2.82 -7.67
C LYS A 77 -18.69 -2.12 -6.45
N PRO A 78 -19.48 -1.68 -5.46
CA PRO A 78 -18.94 -1.01 -4.27
C PRO A 78 -17.96 -1.92 -3.54
N LEU A 79 -16.92 -1.32 -2.95
CA LEU A 79 -15.91 -2.06 -2.20
C LEU A 79 -16.53 -2.60 -0.89
N PRO A 80 -16.30 -3.89 -0.56
CA PRO A 80 -16.93 -4.52 0.60
C PRO A 80 -16.31 -4.05 1.92
N ASN A 81 -17.00 -4.30 3.03
CA ASN A 81 -16.42 -4.07 4.36
C ASN A 81 -15.28 -5.08 4.62
N PRO A 82 -14.16 -4.66 5.25
CA PRO A 82 -13.02 -5.55 5.53
C PRO A 82 -13.38 -6.84 6.27
N GLU A 83 -14.29 -6.77 7.25
CA GLU A 83 -14.76 -7.92 8.03
C GLU A 83 -15.42 -9.02 7.19
N GLN A 84 -15.93 -8.67 6.01
CA GLN A 84 -16.63 -9.60 5.11
C GLN A 84 -15.68 -10.36 4.18
N ILE A 85 -14.43 -9.90 4.06
CA ILE A 85 -13.47 -10.41 3.07
C ILE A 85 -12.20 -10.97 3.71
N VAL A 86 -11.83 -10.48 4.90
CA VAL A 86 -10.63 -10.94 5.61
C VAL A 86 -10.94 -12.24 6.35
N SER A 87 -10.06 -13.22 6.15
CA SER A 87 -10.17 -14.52 6.80
C SER A 87 -9.79 -14.41 8.28
N ARG A 88 -10.75 -14.68 9.17
CA ARG A 88 -10.46 -14.72 10.61
C ARG A 88 -9.44 -15.81 10.94
N GLU A 89 -9.60 -16.99 10.36
CA GLU A 89 -8.69 -18.12 10.55
C GLU A 89 -7.25 -17.75 10.16
N LYS A 90 -7.05 -17.15 8.98
CA LYS A 90 -5.70 -16.69 8.58
C LYS A 90 -5.12 -15.66 9.55
N MET A 91 -5.94 -14.73 10.07
CA MET A 91 -5.46 -13.75 11.04
C MET A 91 -5.10 -14.38 12.38
N ASP A 92 -5.92 -15.29 12.89
CA ASP A 92 -5.69 -15.99 14.15
C ASP A 92 -4.40 -16.82 14.04
N ASP A 93 -4.21 -17.55 12.94
CA ASP A 93 -2.99 -18.34 12.68
C ASP A 93 -1.73 -17.48 12.52
N LEU A 94 -1.85 -16.34 11.84
CA LEU A 94 -0.71 -15.47 11.52
C LEU A 94 -0.31 -14.55 12.68
N PHE A 95 -1.24 -14.22 13.57
CA PHE A 95 -0.98 -13.36 14.74
C PHE A 95 -0.84 -14.13 16.05
N THR A 96 -1.09 -15.45 16.06
CA THR A 96 -0.67 -16.33 17.16
C THR A 96 0.84 -16.56 17.09
N LEU A 97 1.57 -15.80 17.87
CA LEU A 97 3.04 -15.84 17.86
C LEU A 97 3.58 -17.20 18.34
N PRO A 98 4.79 -17.60 17.92
CA PRO A 98 5.36 -18.88 18.34
C PRO A 98 5.48 -19.00 19.87
N ASP A 99 5.24 -20.20 20.39
CA ASP A 99 5.55 -20.55 21.77
C ASP A 99 7.07 -20.66 21.94
N TRP A 100 7.63 -19.94 22.93
CA TRP A 100 9.08 -19.87 23.09
C TRP A 100 9.70 -21.20 23.51
N GLU A 101 9.09 -21.93 24.44
CA GLU A 101 9.66 -23.14 25.01
C GLU A 101 9.63 -24.30 24.00
N ALA A 102 8.52 -24.45 23.27
CA ALA A 102 8.40 -25.38 22.16
C ALA A 102 9.34 -25.02 21.00
N THR A 103 9.46 -23.74 20.66
CA THR A 103 10.39 -23.28 19.61
C THR A 103 11.84 -23.54 20.02
N LYS A 104 12.20 -23.30 21.29
CA LYS A 104 13.54 -23.59 21.83
C LYS A 104 13.86 -25.08 21.83
N ALA A 105 12.91 -25.92 22.25
CA ALA A 105 13.07 -27.37 22.25
C ALA A 105 13.28 -27.92 20.84
N SER A 106 12.49 -27.45 19.86
CA SER A 106 12.58 -27.91 18.47
C SER A 106 13.79 -27.36 17.70
N ALA A 107 14.17 -26.10 17.95
CA ALA A 107 15.27 -25.45 17.25
C ALA A 107 16.66 -25.81 17.81
N GLY A 108 16.73 -26.44 18.98
CA GLY A 108 17.99 -26.92 19.57
C GLY A 108 18.77 -25.87 20.37
N GLY A 109 18.16 -24.73 20.69
CA GLY A 109 18.83 -23.66 21.44
C GLY A 109 18.08 -22.33 21.43
N GLN A 110 18.48 -21.42 22.32
CA GLN A 110 17.84 -20.11 22.43
C GLN A 110 18.10 -19.22 21.21
N LYS A 111 19.29 -19.30 20.61
CA LYS A 111 19.67 -18.48 19.47
C LYS A 111 18.93 -18.93 18.20
N GLU A 112 18.83 -20.24 18.01
CA GLU A 112 18.12 -20.87 16.91
C GLU A 112 16.61 -20.58 17.03
N ALA A 113 16.05 -20.64 18.23
CA ALA A 113 14.68 -20.24 18.49
C ALA A 113 14.43 -18.76 18.18
N ALA A 114 15.34 -17.88 18.60
CA ALA A 114 15.25 -16.46 18.27
C ALA A 114 15.29 -16.23 16.75
N ASP A 115 16.04 -17.03 15.98
CA ASP A 115 16.02 -16.94 14.52
C ASP A 115 14.68 -17.38 13.92
N VAL A 116 14.09 -18.45 14.44
CA VAL A 116 12.75 -18.93 14.03
C VAL A 116 11.71 -17.85 14.32
N VAL A 117 11.70 -17.28 15.53
CA VAL A 117 10.78 -16.19 15.90
C VAL A 117 11.01 -14.96 15.04
N ALA A 118 12.26 -14.54 14.81
CA ALA A 118 12.58 -13.40 13.94
C ALA A 118 12.08 -13.63 12.51
N THR A 119 12.21 -14.85 12.00
CA THR A 119 11.72 -15.24 10.68
C THR A 119 10.20 -15.18 10.64
N TYR A 120 9.53 -15.75 11.64
CA TYR A 120 8.07 -15.70 11.73
C TYR A 120 7.54 -14.26 11.79
N MET A 121 8.16 -13.41 12.62
CA MET A 121 7.79 -12.00 12.75
C MET A 121 7.94 -11.25 11.43
N VAL A 122 9.01 -11.48 10.66
CA VAL A 122 9.22 -10.77 9.40
C VAL A 122 8.34 -11.33 8.29
N ASP A 123 8.41 -12.65 8.08
CA ASP A 123 7.82 -13.30 6.91
C ASP A 123 6.29 -13.37 7.00
N ASN A 124 5.74 -13.45 8.22
CA ASN A 124 4.30 -13.52 8.43
C ASN A 124 3.75 -12.19 8.97
N VAL A 125 4.14 -11.77 10.18
CA VAL A 125 3.50 -10.62 10.85
C VAL A 125 3.76 -9.30 10.12
N VAL A 126 5.02 -8.92 9.92
CA VAL A 126 5.39 -7.66 9.26
C VAL A 126 4.89 -7.64 7.82
N ASN A 127 5.07 -8.73 7.07
CA ASN A 127 4.60 -8.81 5.69
C ASN A 127 3.07 -8.87 5.57
N GLY A 128 2.36 -9.49 6.51
CA GLY A 128 0.90 -9.47 6.57
C GLY A 128 0.36 -8.07 6.86
N LEU A 129 1.02 -7.32 7.74
CA LEU A 129 0.68 -5.92 8.02
C LEU A 129 1.03 -4.97 6.85
N LEU A 130 2.10 -5.26 6.11
CA LEU A 130 2.44 -4.54 4.89
C LEU A 130 1.56 -4.94 3.70
N ASN A 131 0.93 -6.11 3.71
CA ASN A 131 0.10 -6.55 2.60
C ASN A 131 -1.18 -7.23 3.11
N PRO A 132 -2.16 -6.46 3.61
CA PRO A 132 -3.36 -7.01 4.21
C PRO A 132 -4.22 -7.81 3.20
N LEU A 133 -4.04 -7.61 1.89
CA LEU A 133 -4.70 -8.43 0.86
C LEU A 133 -4.28 -9.91 0.90
N THR A 134 -3.13 -10.24 1.51
CA THR A 134 -2.73 -11.65 1.75
C THR A 134 -3.61 -12.36 2.78
N LEU A 135 -4.28 -11.58 3.65
CA LEU A 135 -5.21 -12.07 4.67
C LEU A 135 -6.65 -12.16 4.17
N VAL A 136 -6.93 -11.64 2.99
CA VAL A 136 -8.24 -11.77 2.33
C VAL A 136 -8.45 -13.22 1.90
N ASP A 137 -9.69 -13.70 2.01
CA ASP A 137 -10.07 -15.02 1.50
C ASP A 137 -9.85 -15.09 -0.01
N GLU A 138 -9.18 -16.14 -0.50
CA GLU A 138 -8.79 -16.23 -1.92
C GLU A 138 -9.99 -16.12 -2.87
N SER A 139 -11.14 -16.68 -2.46
CA SER A 139 -12.40 -16.59 -3.20
C SER A 139 -12.98 -15.17 -3.27
N LYS A 140 -12.58 -14.29 -2.34
CA LYS A 140 -12.98 -12.89 -2.25
C LYS A 140 -12.00 -11.93 -2.90
N ILE A 141 -10.73 -12.31 -3.08
CA ILE A 141 -9.75 -11.42 -3.71
C ILE A 141 -10.13 -11.11 -5.17
N THR A 142 -10.69 -12.07 -5.90
CA THR A 142 -11.17 -11.83 -7.27
C THR A 142 -12.33 -10.83 -7.32
N GLU A 143 -13.19 -10.82 -6.29
CA GLU A 143 -14.29 -9.85 -6.15
C GLU A 143 -13.79 -8.41 -5.96
N LEU A 144 -12.54 -8.22 -5.51
CA LEU A 144 -11.93 -6.91 -5.35
C LEU A 144 -11.47 -6.29 -6.67
N GLY A 145 -11.48 -7.01 -7.81
CA GLY A 145 -11.10 -6.43 -9.10
C GLY A 145 -9.70 -5.80 -9.08
N LEU A 146 -8.68 -6.60 -8.73
CA LEU A 146 -7.29 -6.12 -8.65
C LEU A 146 -6.88 -5.40 -9.94
N GLY A 147 -6.33 -4.21 -9.80
CA GLY A 147 -5.94 -3.36 -10.94
C GLY A 147 -7.09 -2.76 -11.74
N GLN A 148 -8.34 -2.80 -11.24
CA GLN A 148 -9.53 -2.33 -11.97
C GLN A 148 -10.17 -1.08 -11.36
N HIS A 149 -9.68 -0.60 -10.21
CA HIS A 149 -10.23 0.58 -9.55
C HIS A 149 -9.55 1.85 -10.02
N ALA A 150 -10.38 2.88 -10.24
CA ALA A 150 -9.90 4.24 -10.40
C ALA A 150 -9.59 4.84 -9.03
N GLN A 151 -8.74 5.87 -9.00
CA GLN A 151 -8.50 6.61 -7.76
C GLN A 151 -9.79 7.34 -7.34
N SER A 152 -10.29 7.00 -6.15
CA SER A 152 -11.49 7.61 -5.54
C SER A 152 -11.32 7.71 -4.03
N ASP A 153 -12.11 8.59 -3.40
CA ASP A 153 -12.16 8.69 -1.93
C ASP A 153 -12.65 7.38 -1.30
N GLU A 154 -13.59 6.68 -1.95
CA GLU A 154 -14.10 5.38 -1.52
C GLU A 154 -12.99 4.32 -1.46
N LEU A 155 -12.14 4.25 -2.49
CA LEU A 155 -11.00 3.33 -2.51
C LEU A 155 -10.00 3.65 -1.38
N VAL A 156 -9.71 4.93 -1.16
CA VAL A 156 -8.79 5.38 -0.10
C VAL A 156 -9.35 5.01 1.28
N GLU A 157 -10.65 5.20 1.48
CA GLU A 157 -11.33 4.83 2.72
C GLU A 157 -11.34 3.31 2.93
N PHE A 158 -11.62 2.53 1.89
CA PHE A 158 -11.54 1.07 1.94
C PHE A 158 -10.14 0.60 2.36
N CYS A 159 -9.07 1.10 1.74
CA CYS A 159 -7.70 0.71 2.09
C CYS A 159 -7.37 1.00 3.56
N ARG A 160 -7.83 2.15 4.09
CA ARG A 160 -7.66 2.51 5.51
C ARG A 160 -8.43 1.58 6.43
N ASN A 161 -9.70 1.31 6.12
CA ASN A 161 -10.55 0.46 6.93
C ASN A 161 -10.01 -0.97 6.96
N LEU A 162 -9.53 -1.48 5.83
CA LEU A 162 -8.89 -2.80 5.75
C LEU A 162 -7.64 -2.87 6.63
N GLN A 163 -6.76 -1.88 6.50
CA GLN A 163 -5.54 -1.84 7.30
C GLN A 163 -5.83 -1.72 8.80
N GLN A 164 -6.79 -0.86 9.17
CA GLN A 164 -7.18 -0.64 10.55
C GLN A 164 -7.67 -1.95 11.16
N TYR A 165 -8.58 -2.66 10.47
CA TYR A 165 -9.10 -3.95 10.91
C TYR A 165 -8.00 -4.99 11.16
N VAL A 166 -7.06 -5.14 10.22
CA VAL A 166 -5.93 -6.07 10.36
C VAL A 166 -4.99 -5.67 11.51
N THR A 167 -4.72 -4.37 11.66
CA THR A 167 -3.83 -3.85 12.72
C THR A 167 -4.45 -4.00 14.11
N ASP A 168 -5.76 -3.82 14.22
CA ASP A 168 -6.50 -4.02 15.47
C ASP A 168 -6.48 -5.50 15.88
N LYS A 169 -6.67 -6.41 14.91
CA LYS A 169 -6.59 -7.85 15.16
C LYS A 169 -5.20 -8.29 15.60
N PHE A 170 -4.15 -7.79 14.97
CA PHE A 170 -2.78 -8.03 15.43
C PHE A 170 -2.58 -7.53 16.86
N SER A 171 -3.06 -6.33 17.16
CA SER A 171 -2.93 -5.72 18.49
C SER A 171 -3.63 -6.53 19.57
N GLU A 172 -4.84 -7.02 19.30
CA GLU A 172 -5.63 -7.87 20.20
C GLU A 172 -4.91 -9.20 20.51
N LEU A 173 -4.42 -9.88 19.47
CA LEU A 173 -3.91 -11.25 19.55
C LEU A 173 -2.46 -11.33 20.03
N ALA A 174 -1.61 -10.39 19.63
CA ALA A 174 -0.17 -10.51 19.81
C ALA A 174 0.43 -9.53 20.82
N ILE A 175 -0.21 -8.39 21.10
CA ILE A 175 0.39 -7.28 21.86
C ILE A 175 -0.16 -7.22 23.29
N ILE A 176 0.71 -6.95 24.27
CA ILE A 176 0.29 -6.83 25.68
C ILE A 176 -0.45 -5.52 25.93
N ASP A 177 0.12 -4.41 25.50
CA ASP A 177 -0.49 -3.08 25.56
C ASP A 177 -0.08 -2.28 24.31
N ALA A 178 -1.02 -2.13 23.38
CA ALA A 178 -0.78 -1.47 22.10
C ALA A 178 -0.53 0.05 22.21
N THR A 179 -0.75 0.64 23.39
CA THR A 179 -0.59 2.09 23.61
C THR A 179 0.80 2.48 24.12
N GLN A 180 1.64 1.49 24.45
CA GLN A 180 2.93 1.71 25.11
C GLN A 180 4.12 1.68 24.15
N GLY A 181 5.23 2.23 24.64
CA GLY A 181 6.52 2.13 23.96
C GLY A 181 6.51 2.74 22.57
N SER A 182 7.11 2.03 21.62
CA SER A 182 7.16 2.42 20.20
C SER A 182 6.05 1.80 19.36
N ILE A 183 5.14 1.02 19.97
CA ILE A 183 4.07 0.32 19.23
C ILE A 183 3.21 1.27 18.39
N PRO A 184 2.65 2.39 18.92
CA PRO A 184 1.80 3.27 18.10
C PRO A 184 2.52 3.84 16.87
N GLU A 185 3.79 4.20 17.03
CA GLU A 185 4.60 4.75 15.94
C GLU A 185 4.92 3.67 14.89
N SER A 186 5.39 2.50 15.34
CA SER A 186 5.77 1.37 14.48
C SER A 186 4.58 0.79 13.74
N LEU A 187 3.45 0.55 14.41
CA LEU A 187 2.21 0.11 13.76
C LEU A 187 1.67 1.18 12.81
N GLY A 188 1.76 2.46 13.19
CA GLY A 188 1.41 3.54 12.26
C GLY A 188 2.29 3.56 11.01
N ALA A 189 3.57 3.19 11.11
CA ALA A 189 4.47 3.09 9.97
C ALA A 189 4.15 1.89 9.07
N LEU A 190 3.94 0.70 9.65
CA LEU A 190 3.50 -0.49 8.92
C LEU A 190 2.14 -0.28 8.27
N GLY A 191 1.20 0.33 8.99
CA GLY A 191 -0.14 0.63 8.50
C GLY A 191 -0.14 1.56 7.29
N ARG A 192 0.70 2.61 7.28
CA ARG A 192 0.87 3.44 6.08
C ARG A 192 1.36 2.61 4.89
N GLY A 193 2.36 1.75 5.10
CA GLY A 193 2.86 0.84 4.07
C GLY A 193 1.77 -0.11 3.54
N GLY A 194 0.94 -0.67 4.42
CA GLY A 194 -0.16 -1.56 4.04
C GLY A 194 -1.29 -0.87 3.27
N ILE A 195 -1.62 0.38 3.64
CA ILE A 195 -2.56 1.23 2.88
C ILE A 195 -2.03 1.47 1.48
N ASP A 196 -0.78 1.95 1.36
CA ASP A 196 -0.16 2.25 0.07
C ASP A 196 -0.10 1.00 -0.82
N ASN A 197 0.27 -0.15 -0.25
CA ASN A 197 0.34 -1.40 -1.00
C ASN A 197 -1.04 -1.88 -1.49
N THR A 198 -2.05 -1.80 -0.63
CA THR A 198 -3.42 -2.16 -1.02
C THR A 198 -3.93 -1.25 -2.13
N PHE A 199 -3.69 0.06 -2.02
CA PHE A 199 -4.07 1.03 -3.02
C PHE A 199 -3.41 0.75 -4.37
N VAL A 200 -2.10 0.48 -4.38
CA VAL A 200 -1.36 0.13 -5.61
C VAL A 200 -1.85 -1.19 -6.20
N ALA A 201 -2.18 -2.18 -5.38
CA ALA A 201 -2.72 -3.46 -5.85
C ALA A 201 -4.10 -3.35 -6.51
N LEU A 202 -4.93 -2.41 -6.06
CA LEU A 202 -6.28 -2.21 -6.57
C LEU A 202 -6.36 -1.25 -7.76
N THR A 203 -5.32 -0.46 -8.00
CA THR A 203 -5.22 0.47 -9.13
C THR A 203 -4.39 -0.11 -10.29
N GLU A 204 -4.55 0.44 -11.50
CA GLU A 204 -3.93 -0.02 -12.77
C GLU A 204 -2.37 0.04 -12.81
N CYS A 205 -1.70 0.19 -11.67
CA CYS A 205 -0.23 0.25 -11.59
C CYS A 205 0.45 -1.11 -11.44
N GLY A 206 -0.29 -2.19 -11.19
CA GLY A 206 0.23 -3.55 -11.28
C GLY A 206 0.25 -4.08 -12.72
N LYS A 207 1.33 -4.74 -13.16
CA LYS A 207 1.31 -5.58 -14.38
C LYS A 207 0.76 -6.96 -14.06
N PRO A 208 -0.16 -7.53 -14.86
CA PRO A 208 -0.61 -8.93 -14.75
C PRO A 208 0.43 -10.00 -15.13
N GLU A 209 1.53 -9.67 -15.80
CA GLU A 209 2.46 -10.68 -16.34
C GLU A 209 3.72 -10.97 -15.52
N SER A 210 4.09 -10.19 -14.49
CA SER A 210 5.28 -10.44 -13.64
C SER A 210 5.05 -11.55 -12.58
N LEU A 211 4.09 -12.44 -12.82
CA LEU A 211 3.24 -13.05 -11.81
C LEU A 211 3.06 -14.58 -11.95
N ALA A 212 4.06 -15.33 -11.51
CA ALA A 212 3.88 -16.77 -11.29
C ALA A 212 3.31 -17.03 -9.88
N GLY A 213 1.97 -17.04 -9.73
CA GLY A 213 1.28 -17.43 -8.49
C GLY A 213 -0.15 -16.89 -8.37
N ARG A 214 -1.09 -17.70 -7.85
CA ARG A 214 -2.55 -17.66 -8.12
C ARG A 214 -3.35 -16.42 -7.70
N VAL A 215 -2.75 -15.38 -7.13
CA VAL A 215 -3.39 -14.07 -7.03
C VAL A 215 -2.32 -12.99 -7.18
N ALA A 216 -2.48 -12.20 -8.23
CA ALA A 216 -1.56 -11.22 -8.78
C ALA A 216 -1.44 -9.92 -7.95
N LEU A 217 -1.16 -10.02 -6.66
CA LEU A 217 -1.10 -8.86 -5.77
C LEU A 217 0.22 -8.10 -5.94
N PHE A 218 0.16 -6.77 -6.03
CA PHE A 218 1.30 -5.95 -5.67
C PHE A 218 1.74 -6.28 -4.24
N SER A 219 3.03 -6.48 -4.04
CA SER A 219 3.57 -6.86 -2.74
C SER A 219 4.92 -6.19 -2.52
N ARG A 220 4.92 -5.22 -1.62
CA ARG A 220 6.12 -4.76 -0.96
C ARG A 220 6.31 -5.55 0.32
N LYS A 221 7.40 -6.30 0.38
CA LYS A 221 7.74 -7.23 1.46
C LYS A 221 9.06 -6.84 2.12
N ALA A 222 9.11 -7.00 3.43
CA ALA A 222 10.34 -7.06 4.19
C ALA A 222 10.98 -8.44 4.02
N LYS A 223 12.26 -8.46 3.65
CA LYS A 223 13.07 -9.67 3.59
C LYS A 223 14.25 -9.56 4.55
N ARG A 224 14.45 -10.55 5.41
CA ARG A 224 15.61 -10.57 6.33
C ARG A 224 16.91 -10.50 5.53
N ARG A 225 17.77 -9.55 5.91
CA ARG A 225 19.08 -9.35 5.30
C ARG A 225 20.02 -10.47 5.71
N ILE A 226 20.84 -10.88 4.75
CA ILE A 226 21.91 -11.86 4.92
C ILE A 226 23.25 -11.13 4.91
N ASN A 227 24.11 -11.40 5.89
CA ASN A 227 25.43 -10.80 5.97
C ASN A 227 26.44 -11.49 5.01
N ALA A 228 27.66 -10.96 4.92
CA ALA A 228 28.72 -11.50 4.06
C ALA A 228 29.05 -12.98 4.35
N ASN A 229 28.78 -13.46 5.57
CA ASN A 229 28.99 -14.84 5.99
C ASN A 229 27.80 -15.76 5.66
N LYS A 230 26.86 -15.30 4.82
CA LYS A 230 25.62 -16.02 4.45
C LYS A 230 24.70 -16.33 5.64
N GLN A 231 24.83 -15.60 6.73
CA GLN A 231 23.98 -15.74 7.92
C GLN A 231 22.93 -14.63 7.93
N ARG A 232 21.70 -14.96 8.34
CA ARG A 232 20.69 -13.94 8.61
C ARG A 232 21.17 -13.07 9.77
N VAL A 233 21.01 -11.76 9.63
CA VAL A 233 21.36 -10.83 10.70
C VAL A 233 20.39 -11.03 11.87
N LEU A 234 20.95 -11.36 13.04
CA LEU A 234 20.19 -11.64 14.25
C LEU A 234 20.98 -11.21 15.48
N TYR A 235 20.33 -10.47 16.36
CA TYR A 235 20.82 -10.17 17.70
C TYR A 235 19.75 -10.60 18.70
N TYR A 236 20.12 -11.46 19.64
CA TYR A 236 19.24 -11.94 20.69
C TYR A 236 19.82 -11.58 22.04
N THR A 237 19.01 -10.96 22.88
CA THR A 237 19.38 -10.61 24.26
C THR A 237 18.24 -10.98 25.20
N ASP A 238 18.56 -11.73 26.26
CA ASP A 238 17.65 -12.02 27.36
C ASP A 238 17.88 -11.01 28.49
N PHE A 239 16.83 -10.31 28.91
CA PHE A 239 16.87 -9.36 30.02
C PHE A 239 16.16 -10.01 31.23
N PRO A 240 16.91 -10.62 32.17
CA PRO A 240 16.32 -11.35 33.30
C PRO A 240 15.81 -10.43 34.43
N THR A 241 16.13 -9.14 34.35
CA THR A 241 15.75 -8.11 35.33
C THR A 241 14.63 -7.21 34.79
N THR A 242 13.93 -6.49 35.68
CA THR A 242 12.75 -5.68 35.32
C THR A 242 13.11 -4.50 34.37
N PRO A 243 12.36 -4.29 33.27
CA PRO A 243 11.30 -5.17 32.77
C PRO A 243 11.91 -6.43 32.15
N ARG A 244 11.48 -7.60 32.67
CA ARG A 244 11.95 -8.89 32.15
C ARG A 244 11.47 -9.02 30.72
N LYS A 245 12.35 -9.32 29.78
CA LYS A 245 11.99 -9.42 28.36
C LYS A 245 13.01 -10.18 27.53
N LYS A 246 12.55 -10.68 26.40
CA LYS A 246 13.39 -11.23 25.34
C LYS A 246 13.43 -10.26 24.18
N ARG A 247 14.61 -9.76 23.84
CA ARG A 247 14.81 -8.87 22.69
C ARG A 247 15.37 -9.65 21.52
N ILE A 248 14.70 -9.52 20.39
CA ILE A 248 15.14 -10.05 19.11
C ILE A 248 15.27 -8.90 18.14
N GLU A 249 16.43 -8.75 17.54
CA GLU A 249 16.71 -7.71 16.56
C GLU A 249 17.17 -8.32 15.25
N THR A 250 16.69 -7.77 14.15
CA THR A 250 17.07 -8.20 12.80
C THR A 250 17.05 -7.01 11.86
N THR A 251 17.69 -7.16 10.70
CA THR A 251 17.65 -6.16 9.65
C THR A 251 16.91 -6.73 8.45
N VAL A 252 16.09 -5.90 7.82
CA VAL A 252 15.34 -6.27 6.62
C VAL A 252 15.65 -5.31 5.49
N ASP A 253 15.60 -5.81 4.27
CA ASP A 253 15.53 -5.01 3.06
C ASP A 253 14.09 -5.01 2.56
N ILE A 254 13.61 -3.85 2.13
CA ILE A 254 12.26 -3.73 1.58
C ILE A 254 12.37 -3.98 0.07
N GLN A 255 11.65 -4.98 -0.40
CA GLN A 255 11.58 -5.36 -1.81
C GLN A 255 10.14 -5.17 -2.27
N ASP A 256 9.95 -4.68 -3.48
CA ASP A 256 8.65 -4.64 -4.12
C ASP A 256 8.73 -5.21 -5.54
N ASN A 257 7.56 -5.50 -6.09
CA ASN A 257 7.39 -6.04 -7.43
C ASN A 257 6.66 -5.05 -8.34
N LEU A 258 6.77 -3.75 -8.08
CA LEU A 258 6.19 -2.75 -8.97
C LEU A 258 7.05 -2.67 -10.22
N GLU A 259 6.42 -2.86 -11.38
CA GLU A 259 7.06 -2.67 -12.69
C GLU A 259 6.21 -1.71 -13.52
N PRO A 260 6.23 -0.40 -13.19
CA PRO A 260 5.34 0.56 -13.83
C PRO A 260 5.63 0.63 -15.34
N LYS A 261 4.58 0.68 -16.16
CA LYS A 261 4.76 0.90 -17.60
C LYS A 261 5.43 2.27 -17.84
N PRO A 262 6.38 2.39 -18.79
CA PRO A 262 7.10 3.65 -19.02
C PRO A 262 6.21 4.84 -19.39
N ASP A 263 5.06 4.59 -20.00
CA ASP A 263 4.08 5.58 -20.45
C ASP A 263 3.08 6.00 -19.37
N SER A 264 3.00 5.29 -18.24
CA SER A 264 2.13 5.66 -17.12
C SER A 264 2.83 6.61 -16.15
N ALA A 265 2.69 7.91 -16.40
CA ALA A 265 3.26 8.96 -15.54
C ALA A 265 2.81 8.84 -14.06
N VAL A 266 1.60 8.32 -13.82
CA VAL A 266 1.06 8.07 -12.47
C VAL A 266 1.82 6.94 -11.77
N CYS A 267 1.94 5.79 -12.43
CA CYS A 267 2.61 4.63 -11.82
C CYS A 267 4.12 4.84 -11.67
N GLN A 268 4.76 5.56 -12.60
CA GLN A 268 6.16 5.99 -12.46
C GLN A 268 6.38 6.90 -11.25
N ARG A 269 5.41 7.77 -10.93
CA ARG A 269 5.49 8.63 -9.75
C ARG A 269 5.35 7.83 -8.46
N ILE A 270 4.38 6.92 -8.42
CA ILE A 270 4.17 6.00 -7.29
C ILE A 270 5.45 5.18 -7.03
N ASP A 271 6.02 4.58 -8.08
CA ASP A 271 7.24 3.79 -8.01
C ASP A 271 8.42 4.57 -7.41
N LYS A 272 8.66 5.79 -7.91
CA LYS A 272 9.70 6.68 -7.36
C LYS A 272 9.47 7.08 -5.90
N GLU A 273 8.22 7.17 -5.47
CA GLU A 273 7.89 7.45 -4.06
C GLU A 273 8.12 6.21 -3.19
N LEU A 274 7.74 5.05 -3.71
CA LEU A 274 7.99 3.76 -3.10
C LEU A 274 9.50 3.53 -2.94
N GLU A 275 10.33 3.78 -3.94
CA GLU A 275 11.80 3.67 -3.86
C GLU A 275 12.41 4.47 -2.69
N LYS A 276 11.86 5.64 -2.35
CA LYS A 276 12.35 6.42 -1.18
C LYS A 276 12.14 5.69 0.15
N GLY A 277 11.20 4.75 0.19
CA GLY A 277 10.89 3.90 1.33
C GLY A 277 11.70 2.60 1.40
N SER A 278 12.38 2.20 0.31
CA SER A 278 12.99 0.87 0.15
C SER A 278 14.31 0.66 0.91
N GLU A 279 14.81 1.70 1.59
CA GLU A 279 15.98 1.64 2.45
C GLU A 279 15.86 0.51 3.49
N GLY A 280 16.96 -0.18 3.78
CA GLY A 280 17.02 -1.21 4.81
C GLY A 280 16.52 -0.69 6.16
N LYS A 281 15.86 -1.57 6.92
CA LYS A 281 15.30 -1.26 8.24
C LYS A 281 15.89 -2.16 9.30
N TRP A 282 16.11 -1.60 10.48
CA TRP A 282 16.37 -2.34 11.71
C TRP A 282 15.04 -2.56 12.43
N LEU A 283 14.73 -3.81 12.74
CA LEU A 283 13.56 -4.22 13.50
C LEU A 283 14.01 -4.73 14.86
N THR A 284 13.42 -4.20 15.93
CA THR A 284 13.56 -4.70 17.29
C THR A 284 12.21 -5.17 17.78
N PHE A 285 12.14 -6.40 18.29
CA PHE A 285 10.96 -6.97 18.92
C PHE A 285 11.30 -7.29 20.37
N ASP A 286 10.57 -6.70 21.30
CA ASP A 286 10.64 -7.04 22.71
C ASP A 286 9.43 -7.89 23.07
N PHE A 287 9.67 -9.07 23.62
CA PHE A 287 8.62 -9.99 24.06
C PHE A 287 8.63 -10.14 25.57
N ALA A 288 7.45 -10.33 26.14
CA ALA A 288 7.37 -10.76 27.52
C ALA A 288 8.04 -12.13 27.68
N PRO A 289 8.58 -12.42 28.87
CA PRO A 289 9.04 -13.75 29.18
C PRO A 289 7.87 -14.73 28.98
N PRO A 290 8.11 -15.90 28.37
CA PRO A 290 7.06 -16.87 28.16
C PRO A 290 6.47 -17.29 29.51
N THR A 291 5.14 -17.43 29.56
CA THR A 291 4.50 -18.29 30.56
C THR A 291 4.94 -19.74 30.29
N GLU A 292 4.91 -20.61 31.30
CA GLU A 292 5.41 -22.00 31.18
C GLU A 292 4.85 -22.73 29.94
N GLU A 293 3.66 -22.34 29.47
CA GLU A 293 3.07 -22.74 28.19
C GLU A 293 2.33 -21.53 27.58
N GLY A 294 2.45 -21.31 26.27
CA GLY A 294 1.65 -20.36 25.50
C GLY A 294 2.41 -19.53 24.45
N PRO A 295 1.67 -18.96 23.47
CA PRO A 295 2.25 -18.08 22.46
C PRO A 295 2.94 -16.88 23.12
N MET A 296 4.07 -16.47 22.55
CA MET A 296 4.74 -15.25 22.98
C MET A 296 3.80 -14.04 22.85
N ARG A 297 4.00 -13.03 23.70
CA ARG A 297 3.29 -11.74 23.60
C ARG A 297 4.29 -10.60 23.47
N LEU A 298 4.01 -9.70 22.53
CA LEU A 298 4.84 -8.57 22.19
C LEU A 298 4.65 -7.44 23.22
N MET A 299 5.75 -6.98 23.80
CA MET A 299 5.81 -5.81 24.67
C MET A 299 6.12 -4.53 23.90
N ASP A 300 6.96 -4.63 22.86
CA ASP A 300 7.32 -3.48 22.03
C ASP A 300 7.78 -3.92 20.64
N ILE A 301 7.59 -3.04 19.65
CA ILE A 301 8.17 -3.16 18.31
C ILE A 301 8.74 -1.82 17.90
N VAL A 302 9.98 -1.84 17.44
CA VAL A 302 10.70 -0.65 16.99
C VAL A 302 11.17 -0.86 15.56
N ILE A 303 10.83 0.10 14.69
CA ILE A 303 11.28 0.13 13.30
C ILE A 303 12.16 1.36 13.12
N LYS A 304 13.42 1.14 12.74
CA LYS A 304 14.38 2.22 12.45
C LYS A 304 14.94 2.08 11.06
N LYS A 305 15.34 3.21 10.47
CA LYS A 305 16.18 3.19 9.27
C LYS A 305 17.54 2.61 9.63
N LEU A 306 18.06 1.75 8.76
CA LEU A 306 19.43 1.27 8.86
C LEU A 306 20.36 2.42 8.46
N GLN A 307 21.24 2.83 9.37
CA GLN A 307 22.22 3.89 9.16
C GLN A 307 23.41 3.38 8.32
#